data_AF-A0A7W1YGD0-F1
#
_entry.id   AF-A0A7W1YGD0-F1
#
_cell.length_a   1.000
_cell.length_b   1.000
_cell.length_c   1.000
_cell.angle_alpha   90.00
_cell.angle_beta   90.00
_cell.angle_gamma   90.00
#
_symmetry.space_group_name_H-M   'P 1'
#
loop_
_entity.id
_entity.type
_entity.pdbx_description
1 polymer ?
#
loop_
_entity_poly.entity_id
_entity_poly.type
_entity_poly.pdbx_seq_one_letter_code
_entity_poly.pdbx_strand_id
1 'polypeptide(L)' 'MVEHSANPNTRVIEREVNQNFNMWLPVIAGIATKEEVEMATAHQLATWCEVAKTKIELMRGGV' A
#
# COMPACT_ATOMS: atom_id res chain seq x y z
N MET A 1 20.60 22.75 1.24
CA MET A 1 19.27 22.35 0.74
C MET A 1 19.53 21.39 -0.41
N VAL A 2 19.32 20.09 -0.21
CA VAL A 2 19.54 19.11 -1.28
C VAL A 2 18.30 19.15 -2.17
N GLU A 3 18.42 19.69 -3.38
CA GLU A 3 17.39 19.53 -4.40
C GLU A 3 17.35 18.06 -4.79
N HIS A 4 16.27 17.37 -4.44
CA HIS A 4 15.96 16.08 -5.03
C HIS A 4 15.47 16.31 -6.47
N SER A 5 16.41 16.54 -7.40
CA SER A 5 16.16 16.42 -8.84
C SER A 5 16.12 14.94 -9.22
N ALA A 6 15.15 14.23 -8.68
CA ALA A 6 14.85 12.86 -9.07
C ALA A 6 13.34 12.82 -9.25
N ASN A 7 12.88 13.22 -10.44
CA ASN A 7 11.52 12.88 -10.84
C ASN A 7 11.50 11.35 -10.92
N PRO A 8 10.88 10.65 -9.95
CA PRO A 8 11.01 9.20 -9.88
C PRO A 8 10.38 8.64 -11.15
N ASN A 9 11.13 7.80 -11.87
CA ASN A 9 10.67 7.23 -13.12
C ASN A 9 9.35 6.48 -12.85
N THR A 10 8.24 6.98 -13.39
CA THR A 10 6.89 6.48 -13.12
C THR A 10 6.80 4.97 -13.33
N ARG A 11 7.52 4.43 -14.33
CA ARG A 11 7.57 2.99 -14.61
C ARG A 11 8.21 2.18 -13.48
N VAL A 12 9.18 2.76 -12.77
CA VAL A 12 9.83 2.11 -11.62
C VAL A 12 8.87 2.07 -10.45
N ILE A 13 8.16 3.16 -10.18
CA ILE A 13 7.15 3.23 -9.11
C ILE A 13 6.01 2.25 -9.38
N GLU A 14 5.44 2.27 -10.58
CA GLU A 14 4.37 1.35 -10.98
C GLU A 14 4.81 -0.11 -10.83
N ARG A 15 6.05 -0.43 -11.21
CA ARG A 15 6.60 -1.78 -11.04
C ARG A 15 6.72 -2.16 -9.57
N GLU A 16 7.24 -1.28 -8.72
CA GLU A 16 7.40 -1.53 -7.29
C GLU A 16 6.05 -1.76 -6.61
N VAL A 17 5.06 -0.92 -6.92
CA VAL A 17 3.68 -1.05 -6.43
C VAL A 17 3.05 -2.34 -6.94
N ASN A 18 3.18 -2.67 -8.22
CA ASN A 18 2.57 -3.89 -8.78
C ASN A 18 3.21 -5.18 -8.26
N GLN A 19 4.53 -5.21 -8.09
CA GLN A 19 5.24 -6.40 -7.59
C GLN A 19 4.97 -6.66 -6.11
N ASN A 20 4.74 -5.59 -5.33
CA ASN A 20 4.50 -5.66 -3.89
C ASN A 20 3.12 -5.10 -3.52
N PHE A 21 2.13 -5.31 -4.39
CA PHE A 21 0.81 -4.67 -4.24
C PHE A 21 0.18 -4.99 -2.89
N ASN A 22 0.31 -6.23 -2.41
CA ASN A 22 -0.22 -6.63 -1.11
C ASN A 22 0.49 -5.97 0.07
N MET A 23 1.74 -5.53 -0.06
CA MET A 23 2.42 -4.75 0.98
C MET A 23 1.98 -3.28 0.93
N TRP A 24 1.83 -2.73 -0.27
CA TRP A 24 1.45 -1.34 -0.45
C TRP A 24 -0.03 -1.08 -0.21
N LEU A 25 -0.91 -2.06 -0.42
CA LEU A 25 -2.35 -1.90 -0.33
C LEU A 25 -2.81 -1.42 1.06
N PRO A 26 -2.39 -2.04 2.20
CA PRO A 26 -2.72 -1.53 3.53
C PRO A 26 -2.18 -0.12 3.79
N VAL A 27 -0.99 0.21 3.26
CA VAL A 27 -0.35 1.52 3.42
C VAL A 27 -1.13 2.61 2.70
N ILE A 28 -1.44 2.38 1.42
CA ILE A 28 -2.18 3.32 0.58
C ILE A 28 -3.60 3.52 1.12
N ALA A 29 -4.23 2.46 1.62
CA ALA A 29 -5.55 2.54 2.25
C ALA A 29 -5.52 3.19 3.65
N GLY A 30 -4.34 3.49 4.21
CA GLY A 30 -4.18 4.07 5.54
C GLY A 30 -4.62 3.15 6.67
N ILE A 31 -4.41 1.83 6.50
CA ILE A 31 -4.68 0.79 7.50
C ILE A 31 -3.45 0.52 8.36
N ALA A 32 -2.26 0.62 7.78
CA ALA A 32 -0.97 0.42 8.46
C ALA A 32 0.11 1.32 7.85
N THR A 33 1.18 1.57 8.59
CA THR A 33 2.40 2.20 8.10
C THR A 33 3.27 1.20 7.33
N LYS A 34 4.28 1.70 6.60
CA LYS A 34 5.20 0.82 5.87
C LYS A 34 6.02 -0.04 6.84
N GLU A 35 6.46 0.55 7.95
CA GLU A 35 7.22 -0.11 9.00
C GLU A 35 6.39 -1.24 9.66
N GLU A 36 5.10 -1.03 9.88
CA GLU A 36 4.20 -2.07 10.40
C GLU A 36 4.00 -3.22 9.41
N VAL A 37 3.89 -2.93 8.11
CA VAL A 37 3.76 -3.95 7.06
C VAL A 37 5.02 -4.80 6.92
N GLU A 38 6.21 -4.18 7.01
CA GLU A 38 7.48 -4.90 6.91
C GLU A 38 7.71 -5.87 8.09
N MET A 39 7.11 -5.57 9.25
CA MET A 39 7.19 -6.40 10.45
C MET A 39 6.02 -7.38 10.60
N ALA A 40 5.02 -7.32 9.71
CA ALA A 40 3.81 -8.11 9.82
C ALA A 40 4.06 -9.59 9.52
N THR A 41 3.43 -10.45 10.32
CA THR A 41 3.29 -11.86 9.92
C THR A 41 2.43 -11.95 8.65
N ALA A 42 2.60 -13.04 7.89
CA ALA A 42 1.77 -13.29 6.70
C ALA A 42 0.26 -13.26 7.00
N HIS A 43 -0.14 -13.71 8.19
CA HIS A 43 -1.54 -13.66 8.63
C HIS A 43 -2.02 -12.22 8.85
N GLN A 44 -1.27 -11.40 9.60
CA GLN A 44 -1.62 -9.99 9.83
C GLN A 44 -1.69 -9.22 8.51
N LEU A 45 -0.71 -9.42 7.62
CA LEU A 45 -0.69 -8.78 6.32
C LEU A 45 -1.92 -9.15 5.49
N ALA A 46 -2.30 -10.43 5.46
CA ALA A 46 -3.49 -10.89 4.75
C ALA A 46 -4.76 -10.23 5.32
N THR A 47 -4.91 -10.16 6.65
CA THR A 47 -6.04 -9.49 7.30
C THR A 47 -6.11 -8.02 6.93
N TRP A 48 -4.99 -7.28 6.96
CA TRP A 48 -4.98 -5.86 6.62
C TRP A 48 -5.29 -5.59 5.16
N CYS A 49 -4.88 -6.48 4.25
CA CYS A 49 -5.28 -6.43 2.84
C CYS A 49 -6.79 -6.55 2.69
N GLU A 50 -7.44 -7.48 3.39
CA GLU A 50 -8.90 -7.63 3.32
C GLU A 50 -9.62 -6.41 3.91
N VAL A 51 -9.15 -5.87 5.04
CA VAL A 51 -9.69 -4.63 5.60
C VAL A 51 -9.53 -3.45 4.62
N ALA A 52 -8.38 -3.35 3.96
CA ALA A 52 -8.13 -2.32 2.94
C ALA A 52 -9.09 -2.44 1.75
N LYS A 53 -9.33 -3.65 1.24
CA LYS A 53 -10.31 -3.92 0.18
C LYS A 53 -11.71 -3.51 0.61
N THR A 54 -12.17 -3.96 1.79
CA THR A 54 -13.48 -3.60 2.32
C THR A 54 -13.65 -2.09 2.46
N LYS A 55 -12.62 -1.37 2.94
CA LYS A 55 -12.65 0.10 3.02
C LYS A 55 -12.82 0.72 1.64
N ILE A 56 -12.07 0.26 0.64
CA ILE A 56 -12.19 0.75 -0.74
C ILE A 56 -13.59 0.49 -1.30
N GLU A 57 -14.17 -0.68 -1.05
CA GLU A 57 -15.53 -1.01 -1.47
C GLU A 57 -16.56 -0.08 -0.84
N LEU A 58 -16.50 0.13 0.48
CA LEU A 58 -17.38 1.07 1.19
C LEU A 58 -17.25 2.49 0.64
N MET A 59 -16.03 2.96 0.37
CA MET A 59 -15.78 4.29 -0.19
C MET A 59 -16.30 4.45 -1.63
N ARG A 60 -16.45 3.36 -2.39
CA ARG A 60 -17.02 3.38 -3.75
C ARG A 60 -18.55 3.40 -3.77
N GLY A 61 -19.20 3.57 -2.61
CA GLY A 61 -20.64 3.44 -2.45
C GLY A 61 -21.05 2.01 -2.11
N GLY A 62 -20.19 1.29 -1.38
CA GLY A 62 -20.52 -0.02 -0.86
C GLY A 62 -21.63 0.09 0.18
N VAL A 63 -22.76 -0.55 -0.15
CA VAL A 63 -24.14 -0.47 0.40
C VAL A 63 -24.96 0.69 -0.16
#